data_AF-A0A4D6GKF8-F1
#
_entry.id   AF-A0A4D6GKF8-F1
#
_cell.length_a   1.000
_cell.length_b   1.000
_cell.length_c   1.000
_cell.angle_alpha   90.00
_cell.angle_beta   90.00
_cell.angle_gamma   90.00
#
_symmetry.space_group_name_H-M   'P 1'
#
loop_
_entity.id
_entity.type
_entity.pdbx_description
1 polymer ?
#
loop_
_entity_poly.entity_id
_entity_poly.type
_entity_poly.pdbx_seq_one_letter_code
_entity_poly.pdbx_strand_id
1 'polypeptide(L)'
;MNSDQVTLVGQVFESYVSEYHKNDILLILKERDEDAHYPVVVNAMTLFETNMEIGEYFNMFPSEVLTIFDSALRRSALTILQSLSHPEAVSMKQNLHARIS
;
A
#
# COMPACT_ATOMS: atom_id res chain seq x y z
N MET A 1 6.99 -9.43 -15.13
CA MET A 1 5.60 -9.02 -15.40
C MET A 1 5.58 -8.00 -16.53
N ASN A 2 4.53 -7.99 -17.37
CA ASN A 2 4.37 -6.96 -18.41
C ASN A 2 3.74 -5.67 -17.83
N SER A 3 3.72 -4.59 -18.62
CA SER A 3 3.25 -3.27 -18.15
C SER A 3 1.79 -3.26 -17.71
N ASP A 4 0.92 -4.02 -18.38
CA ASP A 4 -0.51 -4.07 -18.06
C ASP A 4 -0.74 -4.79 -16.74
N GLN A 5 -0.01 -5.89 -16.51
CA GLN A 5 -0.03 -6.62 -15.24
C GLN A 5 0.44 -5.76 -14.07
N VAL A 6 1.53 -5.02 -14.26
CA VAL A 6 2.06 -4.10 -13.24
C VAL A 6 1.03 -3.02 -12.90
N THR A 7 0.38 -2.47 -13.93
CA THR A 7 -0.65 -1.43 -13.79
C THR A 7 -1.86 -1.97 -13.03
N LEU A 8 -2.37 -3.14 -13.42
CA LEU A 8 -3.50 -3.80 -12.78
C LEU A 8 -3.22 -4.05 -11.29
N VAL A 9 -2.09 -4.68 -10.97
CA VAL A 9 -1.70 -4.98 -9.59
C VAL A 9 -1.60 -3.72 -8.75
N GLY A 10 -0.98 -2.67 -9.30
CA GLY A 10 -0.85 -1.39 -8.60
C GLY A 10 -2.20 -0.70 -8.33
N GLN A 11 -3.12 -0.71 -9.30
CA GLN A 11 -4.43 -0.06 -9.18
C GLN A 11 -5.37 -0.79 -8.22
N VAL A 12 -5.40 -2.13 -8.31
CA VAL A 12 -6.21 -2.96 -7.41
C VAL A 12 -5.73 -2.78 -5.97
N PHE A 13 -4.42 -2.87 -5.74
CA PHE A 13 -3.87 -2.72 -4.40
C PHE A 13 -4.09 -1.32 -3.82
N GLU A 14 -3.90 -0.27 -4.62
CA GLU A 14 -4.16 1.11 -4.21
C GLU A 14 -5.62 1.34 -3.81
N SER A 15 -6.56 0.79 -4.58
CA SER A 15 -8.00 0.87 -4.26
C SER A 15 -8.29 0.13 -2.95
N TYR A 16 -7.76 -1.09 -2.81
CA TYR A 16 -7.90 -1.91 -1.61
C TYR A 16 -7.38 -1.20 -0.35
N VAL A 17 -6.13 -0.71 -0.34
CA VAL A 17 -5.59 -0.06 0.87
C VAL A 17 -6.25 1.28 1.18
N SER A 18 -6.76 1.98 0.16
CA SER A 18 -7.51 3.23 0.36
C SER A 18 -8.90 2.97 0.95
N GLU A 19 -9.51 1.82 0.67
CA GLU A 19 -10.80 1.43 1.20
C GLU A 19 -10.68 0.85 2.61
N TYR A 20 -9.76 -0.11 2.82
CA TYR A 20 -9.69 -0.90 4.04
C TYR A 20 -8.64 -0.42 5.04
N HIS A 21 -7.59 0.28 4.60
CA HIS A 21 -6.42 0.64 5.43
C HIS A 21 -6.13 2.15 5.51
N LYS A 22 -7.04 3.01 5.04
CA LYS A 22 -6.86 4.47 5.07
C LYS A 22 -6.56 5.01 6.46
N ASN A 23 -7.22 4.49 7.49
CA ASN A 23 -7.00 4.93 8.86
C ASN A 23 -5.63 4.51 9.39
N ASP A 24 -5.18 3.29 9.09
CA ASP A 24 -3.85 2.79 9.47
C ASP A 24 -2.76 3.66 8.84
N ILE A 25 -2.90 3.96 7.54
CA ILE A 25 -1.99 4.85 6.82
C ILE A 25 -1.99 6.25 7.45
N LEU A 26 -3.16 6.80 7.78
CA LEU A 26 -3.25 8.12 8.41
C LEU A 26 -2.58 8.15 9.79
N LEU A 27 -2.67 7.08 10.57
CA LEU A 27 -1.99 6.97 11.87
C LEU A 27 -0.48 6.93 11.68
N ILE A 28 0.02 6.11 10.74
CA ILE A 28 1.44 6.05 10.39
C ILE A 28 1.98 7.42 9.98
N LEU A 29 1.25 8.16 9.15
CA LEU A 29 1.67 9.49 8.70
C LEU A 29 1.79 10.50 9.86
N LYS A 30 1.13 10.28 11.01
CA LYS A 30 1.20 11.13 12.21
C LYS A 30 2.32 10.75 13.16
N GLU A 31 2.97 9.61 12.94
CA GLU A 31 4.08 9.17 13.80
C GLU A 31 5.22 10.17 13.73
N ARG A 32 5.97 10.33 14.82
CA ARG A 32 7.04 11.35 14.90
C ARG A 32 8.40 10.81 14.48
N ASP A 33 8.60 9.51 14.64
CA ASP A 33 9.84 8.86 14.23
C ASP A 33 9.86 8.78 12.68
N GLU A 34 10.93 9.24 12.06
CA GLU A 34 11.07 9.19 10.59
C GLU A 34 11.83 7.93 10.14
N ASP A 35 12.60 7.31 11.04
CA ASP A 35 13.49 6.20 10.74
C ASP A 35 12.87 4.84 11.08
N ALA A 36 11.79 4.82 11.88
CA ALA A 36 11.05 3.60 12.19
C ALA A 36 10.46 2.92 10.93
N HIS A 37 10.28 1.60 11.02
CA HIS A 37 9.62 0.81 9.98
C HIS A 37 8.10 0.82 10.17
N TYR A 38 7.37 1.13 9.10
CA TYR A 38 5.93 1.30 9.13
C TYR A 38 5.21 0.29 8.21
N PRO A 39 4.93 -0.92 8.70
CA PRO A 39 4.18 -1.90 7.91
C PRO A 39 2.68 -1.62 7.95
N VAL A 40 2.02 -1.72 6.79
CA VAL A 40 0.56 -1.94 6.73
C VAL A 40 0.33 -3.43 6.53
N VAL A 41 -0.27 -4.07 7.54
CA VAL A 41 -0.53 -5.51 7.51
C VAL A 41 -1.79 -5.78 6.70
N VAL A 42 -1.62 -6.50 5.59
CA VAL A 42 -2.69 -6.86 4.67
C VAL A 42 -2.91 -8.37 4.76
N ASN A 43 -4.16 -8.77 4.95
CA ASN A 43 -4.54 -10.18 4.88
C ASN A 43 -4.57 -10.62 3.40
N ALA A 44 -3.84 -11.69 3.08
CA ALA A 44 -3.72 -12.19 1.72
C ALA A 44 -5.07 -12.67 1.16
N MET A 45 -5.89 -13.34 1.99
CA MET A 45 -7.17 -13.90 1.57
C MET A 45 -8.12 -12.79 1.12
N THR A 46 -8.29 -11.74 1.93
CA THR A 46 -9.20 -10.63 1.59
C THR A 46 -8.73 -9.84 0.37
N LEU A 47 -7.42 -9.66 0.22
CA LEU A 47 -6.86 -9.03 -0.98
C LEU A 47 -7.13 -9.87 -2.24
N PHE A 48 -6.87 -11.17 -2.18
CA PHE A 48 -7.06 -12.06 -3.33
C PHE A 48 -8.53 -12.33 -3.65
N GLU A 49 -9.42 -12.27 -2.67
CA GLU A 49 -10.88 -12.31 -2.90
C GLU A 49 -11.38 -11.06 -3.64
N THR A 50 -10.74 -9.90 -3.43
CA THR A 50 -11.06 -8.66 -4.15
C THR A 50 -10.69 -8.77 -5.63
N ASN A 51 -9.60 -9.45 -5.95
CA ASN A 51 -9.20 -9.77 -7.32
C ASN A 51 -8.28 -11.01 -7.34
N MET A 52 -8.81 -12.12 -7.84
CA MET A 52 -8.12 -13.42 -7.82
C MET A 52 -6.83 -13.44 -8.66
N GLU A 53 -6.75 -12.62 -9.71
CA GLU A 53 -5.58 -12.52 -10.59
C GLU A 53 -4.34 -12.02 -9.83
N ILE A 54 -4.56 -11.19 -8.79
CA ILE A 54 -3.48 -10.75 -7.89
C ILE A 54 -2.85 -11.94 -7.16
N GLY A 55 -3.65 -12.91 -6.74
CA GLY A 55 -3.14 -14.13 -6.09
C GLY A 55 -2.30 -14.98 -7.04
N GLU A 56 -2.70 -15.07 -8.30
CA GLU A 56 -1.93 -15.77 -9.33
C GLU A 56 -0.59 -15.07 -9.59
N TYR A 57 -0.59 -13.74 -9.75
CA TYR A 57 0.64 -12.97 -9.92
C TYR A 57 1.53 -13.01 -8.69
N PHE A 58 0.98 -12.96 -7.48
CA PHE A 58 1.75 -13.06 -6.25
C PHE A 58 2.44 -14.43 -6.14
N ASN A 59 1.75 -15.52 -6.50
CA ASN A 59 2.34 -16.86 -6.50
C ASN A 59 3.46 -17.01 -7.55
N MET A 60 3.32 -16.37 -8.72
CA MET A 60 4.29 -16.48 -9.81
C MET A 60 5.48 -15.51 -9.68
N PHE A 61 5.25 -14.31 -9.15
CA PHE A 61 6.18 -13.17 -9.10
C PHE A 61 6.14 -12.47 -7.73
N PRO A 62 6.41 -13.16 -6.61
CA PRO A 62 6.18 -12.61 -5.28
C PRO A 62 6.97 -11.33 -5.01
N SER A 63 8.25 -11.29 -5.40
CA SER A 63 9.12 -10.14 -5.17
C SER A 63 8.72 -8.92 -6.00
N GLU A 64 8.34 -9.12 -7.27
CA GLU A 64 7.84 -8.03 -8.11
C GLU A 64 6.52 -7.48 -7.59
N VAL A 65 5.59 -8.36 -7.21
CA VAL A 65 4.28 -7.94 -6.68
C VAL A 65 4.43 -7.17 -5.36
N LEU A 66 5.29 -7.62 -4.44
CA LEU A 66 5.57 -6.88 -3.20
C LEU A 66 6.13 -5.47 -3.49
N THR A 67 7.03 -5.35 -4.47
CA THR A 67 7.58 -4.04 -4.89
C THR A 67 6.48 -3.11 -5.44
N ILE A 68 5.53 -3.69 -6.19
CA ILE A 68 4.38 -2.95 -6.73
C ILE A 68 3.44 -2.52 -5.59
N PHE A 69 3.20 -3.38 -4.60
CA PHE A 69 2.40 -3.07 -3.42
C PHE A 69 2.98 -1.91 -2.62
N ASP A 70 4.28 -1.91 -2.33
CA ASP A 70 4.95 -0.81 -1.62
C ASP A 70 4.82 0.51 -2.40
N SER A 71 5.01 0.45 -3.71
CA SER A 71 4.87 1.62 -4.59
C SER A 71 3.43 2.14 -4.62
N ALA A 72 2.44 1.24 -4.68
CA ALA A 72 1.02 1.60 -4.65
C ALA A 72 0.60 2.16 -3.29
N LEU A 73 1.04 1.55 -2.19
CA LEU A 73 0.80 2.03 -0.83
C LEU A 73 1.33 3.45 -0.63
N ARG A 74 2.55 3.73 -1.11
CA ARG A 74 3.14 5.08 -1.04
C ARG A 74 2.33 6.10 -1.83
N ARG A 75 1.78 5.73 -3.00
CA ARG A 75 0.88 6.60 -3.78
C ARG A 75 -0.42 6.86 -3.03
N SER A 76 -1.04 5.85 -2.43
CA SER A 76 -2.23 6.01 -1.58
C SER A 76 -1.95 6.95 -0.40
N ALA A 77 -0.83 6.76 0.28
CA ALA A 77 -0.42 7.58 1.42
C ALA A 77 -0.17 9.04 1.02
N LEU A 78 0.46 9.28 -0.13
CA LEU A 78 0.65 10.63 -0.67
C LEU A 78 -0.68 11.30 -0.99
N THR A 79 -1.63 10.58 -1.62
CA THR A 79 -2.98 11.09 -1.89
C THR A 79 -3.72 11.45 -0.60
N ILE A 80 -3.62 10.62 0.44
CA ILE A 80 -4.18 10.91 1.76
C ILE A 80 -3.53 12.18 2.33
N LEU A 81 -2.20 12.26 2.34
CA LEU A 81 -1.45 13.41 2.86
C LEU A 81 -1.87 14.72 2.16
N GLN A 82 -1.98 14.70 0.83
CA GLN A 82 -2.40 15.85 0.02
C GLN A 82 -3.86 16.26 0.23
N SER A 83 -4.72 15.32 0.65
CA SER A 83 -6.14 15.60 0.94
C SER A 83 -6.37 16.28 2.29
N LEU A 84 -5.37 16.32 3.17
CA LEU A 84 -5.49 16.89 4.51
C LEU A 84 -5.35 18.43 4.48
N SER A 85 -6.31 19.12 5.10
CA SER A 85 -6.31 20.59 5.15
C SER A 85 -5.20 21.19 6.02
N HIS A 86 -4.64 20.41 6.95
CA HIS A 86 -3.59 20.84 7.89
C HIS A 86 -2.46 19.79 7.94
N PRO A 87 -1.50 19.84 7.00
CA PRO A 87 -0.44 18.83 6.91
C PRO A 87 0.66 18.98 7.97
N GLU A 88 0.64 20.01 8.82
CA GLU A 88 1.78 20.31 9.72
C GLU A 88 2.07 19.26 10.81
N ALA A 89 1.14 18.32 11.04
CA ALA A 89 1.29 17.23 12.00
C ALA A 89 1.45 15.85 11.32
N VAL A 90 1.67 15.82 10.00
CA VAL A 90 1.80 14.58 9.22
C VAL A 90 2.96 14.65 8.23
N SER A 91 3.66 13.55 8.06
CA SER A 91 4.80 13.44 7.14
C SER A 91 4.77 12.12 6.40
N MET A 92 5.29 12.14 5.16
CA MET A 92 5.44 10.91 4.37
C MET A 92 6.62 10.09 4.90
N LYS A 93 6.36 8.85 5.29
CA LYS A 93 7.36 7.93 5.87
C LYS A 93 8.17 7.22 4.80
N GLN A 94 9.50 7.20 4.97
CA GLN A 94 10.43 6.54 4.04
C GLN A 94 10.32 5.01 4.08
N ASN A 95 10.12 4.45 5.27
CA ASN A 95 10.09 3.00 5.50
C ASN A 95 8.65 2.43 5.56
N LEU A 96 7.71 3.03 4.80
CA LEU A 96 6.33 2.55 4.64
C LEU A 96 6.29 1.40 3.62
N HIS A 97 5.78 0.25 4.04
CA HIS A 97 5.70 -0.95 3.20
C HIS A 97 4.49 -1.81 3.54
N ALA A 98 4.07 -2.65 2.59
CA ALA A 98 3.03 -3.64 2.81
C ALA A 98 3.61 -4.91 3.44
N ARG A 99 2.87 -5.52 4.37
CA ARG A 99 3.20 -6.82 4.94
C ARG A 99 2.03 -7.77 4.73
N ILE A 100 2.21 -8.76 3.86
CA ILE A 100 1.18 -9.75 3.54
C ILE A 100 1.17 -10.86 4.59
N SER A 101 0.01 -11.19 5.15
CA SER A 101 -0.20 -12.24 6.18
C SER A 101 -1.25 -13.26 5.77
#